data_AF-A0A2V7CS78-F1
#
_entry.id   AF-A0A2V7CS78-F1
#
_cell.length_a   1.000
_cell.length_b   1.000
_cell.length_c   1.000
_cell.angle_alpha   90.00
_cell.angle_beta   90.00
_cell.angle_gamma   90.00
#
_symmetry.space_group_name_H-M   'P 1'
#
loop_
_entity.id
_entity.type
_entity.pdbx_description
1 polymer ?
#
loop_
_entity_poly.entity_id
_entity_poly.type
_entity_poly.pdbx_seq_one_letter_code
_entity_poly.pdbx_strand_id
1 'polypeptide(L)'
;EAAVEATRRRFRPIVMTSFAFILGVVPLMVASGAGAASQQAIGTVVFGGMMASTFLAIPFVPVFYVLLERTSERLRRRKGSESPVSAGEPGTTRP
;
A
#
# COMPACT_ATOMS: atom_id res chain seq x y z
N GLU A 1 -26.89 1.53 -9.98
CA GLU A 1 -26.80 2.49 -8.86
C GLU A 1 -25.69 2.15 -7.87
N ALA A 2 -25.62 0.93 -7.32
CA ALA A 2 -24.55 0.50 -6.39
C ALA A 2 -23.10 0.71 -6.89
N ALA A 3 -22.84 0.54 -8.19
CA ALA A 3 -21.52 0.77 -8.79
C ALA A 3 -21.08 2.25 -8.77
N VAL A 4 -22.03 3.19 -8.94
CA VAL A 4 -21.76 4.63 -8.90
C VAL A 4 -21.56 5.09 -7.45
N GLU A 5 -22.35 4.54 -6.51
CA GLU A 5 -22.22 4.76 -5.07
C GLU A 5 -20.85 4.29 -4.53
N ALA A 6 -20.43 3.08 -4.92
CA ALA A 6 -19.13 2.51 -4.56
C ALA A 6 -17.96 3.29 -5.17
N THR A 7 -18.12 3.75 -6.41
CA THR A 7 -17.14 4.62 -7.08
C THR A 7 -16.99 5.92 -6.31
N ARG A 8 -18.10 6.56 -5.87
CA ARG A 8 -18.08 7.81 -5.09
C ARG A 8 -17.44 7.66 -3.70
N ARG A 9 -17.64 6.50 -3.05
CA ARG A 9 -17.03 6.19 -1.73
C ARG A 9 -15.51 6.15 -1.77
N ARG A 10 -14.90 5.77 -2.90
CA ARG A 10 -13.42 5.68 -3.08
C ARG A 10 -12.84 6.84 -3.86
N PHE A 11 -13.61 7.44 -4.78
CA PHE A 11 -13.19 8.64 -5.50
C PHE A 11 -12.94 9.81 -4.55
N ARG A 12 -13.77 9.96 -3.52
CA ARG A 12 -13.66 11.09 -2.60
C ARG A 12 -12.32 11.09 -1.83
N PRO A 13 -11.84 9.96 -1.26
CA PRO A 13 -10.49 9.88 -0.69
C PRO A 13 -9.33 10.08 -1.69
N ILE A 14 -9.41 9.49 -2.88
CA ILE A 14 -8.32 9.54 -3.88
C ILE A 14 -8.15 10.97 -4.42
N VAL A 15 -9.28 11.62 -4.72
CA VAL A 15 -9.31 13.01 -5.16
C VAL A 15 -8.86 13.94 -4.04
N MET A 16 -9.30 13.69 -2.80
CA MET A 16 -8.92 14.50 -1.64
C MET A 16 -7.40 14.49 -1.38
N THR A 17 -6.75 13.31 -1.40
CA THR A 17 -5.29 13.24 -1.16
C THR A 17 -4.51 13.86 -2.32
N SER A 18 -4.96 13.66 -3.55
CA SER A 18 -4.32 14.22 -4.74
C SER A 18 -4.38 15.75 -4.75
N PHE A 19 -5.55 16.34 -4.50
CA PHE A 19 -5.70 17.80 -4.43
C PHE A 19 -4.96 18.42 -3.24
N ALA A 20 -5.02 17.79 -2.06
CA ALA A 20 -4.30 18.28 -0.89
C ALA A 20 -2.78 18.28 -1.12
N PHE A 21 -2.25 17.26 -1.80
CA PHE A 21 -0.83 17.18 -2.11
C PHE A 21 -0.41 18.21 -3.17
N ILE A 22 -1.17 18.35 -4.26
CA ILE A 22 -0.89 19.34 -5.31
C ILE A 22 -0.89 20.76 -4.73
N LEU A 23 -1.92 21.12 -3.95
CA LEU A 23 -2.00 22.44 -3.32
C LEU A 23 -0.94 22.66 -2.24
N GLY A 24 -0.45 21.61 -1.58
CA GLY A 24 0.63 21.70 -0.60
C GLY A 24 2.01 21.92 -1.22
N VAL A 25 2.28 21.34 -2.40
CA VAL A 25 3.60 21.41 -3.06
C VAL A 25 3.73 22.62 -3.98
N VAL A 26 2.65 23.08 -4.61
CA VAL A 26 2.64 24.26 -5.50
C VAL A 26 3.24 25.53 -4.87
N PRO A 27 2.83 25.97 -3.66
CA PRO A 27 3.42 27.16 -3.04
C PRO A 27 4.88 26.95 -2.64
N LEU A 28 5.29 25.72 -2.32
CA LEU A 28 6.68 25.40 -1.99
C LEU A 28 7.62 25.54 -3.21
N MET A 29 7.13 25.24 -4.42
CA MET A 29 7.90 25.40 -5.66
C MET A 29 7.97 26.85 -6.15
N VAL A 30 6.95 27.66 -5.87
CA VAL A 30 6.83 29.05 -6.36
C VAL A 30 7.31 30.09 -5.33
N ALA A 31 7.62 29.68 -4.10
CA ALA A 31 8.08 30.59 -3.05
C ALA A 31 9.41 31.27 -3.42
N SER A 32 9.36 32.59 -3.68
CA SER A 32 10.51 33.47 -3.88
C SER A 32 10.62 34.45 -2.71
N GLY A 33 11.69 34.35 -1.90
CA GLY A 33 11.89 35.11 -0.67
C GLY A 33 13.07 34.60 0.19
N ALA A 34 13.26 35.15 1.39
CA ALA A 34 14.31 34.68 2.30
C ALA A 34 14.11 33.21 2.70
N GLY A 35 15.12 32.36 2.51
CA GLY A 35 14.99 30.92 2.70
C GLY A 35 14.33 30.16 1.54
N ALA A 36 14.05 30.82 0.41
CA ALA A 36 13.48 30.19 -0.79
C ALA A 36 14.35 29.05 -1.32
N ALA A 37 15.68 29.14 -1.22
CA ALA A 37 16.58 28.04 -1.58
C ALA A 37 16.27 26.77 -0.77
N SER A 38 15.98 26.90 0.53
CA SER A 38 15.62 25.76 1.39
C SER A 38 14.22 25.21 1.07
N GLN A 39 13.25 26.09 0.77
CA GLN A 39 11.89 25.65 0.40
C GLN A 39 11.85 24.97 -0.97
N GLN A 40 12.59 25.49 -1.96
CA GLN A 40 12.76 24.86 -3.26
C GLN A 40 13.54 23.55 -3.15
N ALA A 41 14.57 23.47 -2.32
CA ALA A 41 15.31 22.23 -2.09
C ALA A 41 14.38 21.12 -1.54
N ILE A 42 13.60 21.42 -0.49
CA ILE A 42 12.64 20.47 0.09
C ILE A 42 11.56 20.10 -0.93
N GLY A 43 11.01 21.09 -1.65
CA GLY A 43 10.00 20.86 -2.69
C GLY A 43 10.50 19.93 -3.80
N THR A 44 11.72 20.14 -4.28
CA THR A 44 12.34 19.31 -5.32
C THR A 44 12.63 17.89 -4.83
N VAL A 45 13.11 17.74 -3.59
CA VAL A 45 13.35 16.44 -2.94
C VAL A 45 12.06 15.66 -2.76
N VAL A 46 11.00 16.29 -2.25
CA VAL A 46 9.71 15.62 -2.02
C VAL A 46 9.02 15.28 -3.34
N PHE A 47 9.07 16.17 -4.32
CA PHE A 47 8.52 15.91 -5.66
C PHE A 47 9.23 14.74 -6.35
N GLY A 48 10.57 14.77 -6.38
CA GLY A 48 11.38 13.67 -6.91
C GLY A 48 11.17 12.38 -6.13
N GLY A 49 11.12 12.46 -4.80
CA GLY A 49 10.88 11.32 -3.91
C GLY A 49 9.50 10.70 -4.10
N MET A 50 8.46 11.51 -4.32
CA MET A 50 7.12 11.00 -4.62
C MET A 50 7.08 10.32 -5.98
N MET A 51 7.65 10.94 -7.02
CA MET A 51 7.74 10.33 -8.36
C MET A 51 8.51 9.00 -8.31
N ALA A 52 9.70 8.99 -7.72
CA ALA A 52 10.52 7.80 -7.57
C ALA A 52 9.81 6.72 -6.73
N SER A 53 9.17 7.10 -5.62
CA SER A 53 8.41 6.18 -4.77
C SER A 53 7.23 5.58 -5.53
N THR A 54 6.48 6.36 -6.32
CA THR A 54 5.38 5.82 -7.13
C THR A 54 5.89 4.82 -8.19
N PHE A 55 6.93 5.19 -8.96
CA PHE A 55 7.49 4.30 -9.98
C PHE A 55 8.11 3.04 -9.40
N LEU A 56 8.72 3.13 -8.22
CA LEU A 56 9.36 1.99 -7.56
C LEU A 56 8.33 1.15 -6.81
N ALA A 57 7.46 1.75 -5.99
CA ALA A 57 6.51 1.01 -5.15
C ALA A 57 5.46 0.25 -5.95
N ILE A 58 4.95 0.77 -7.07
CA ILE A 58 3.91 0.09 -7.88
C ILE A 58 4.34 -1.33 -8.28
N PRO A 59 5.52 -1.56 -8.90
CA PRO A 59 6.00 -2.90 -9.21
C PRO A 59 6.63 -3.60 -8.00
N PHE A 60 7.25 -2.87 -7.08
CA PHE A 60 8.01 -3.49 -5.98
C PHE A 60 7.11 -4.08 -4.89
N VAL A 61 6.01 -3.40 -4.54
CA VAL A 61 5.04 -3.88 -3.55
C VAL A 61 4.47 -5.27 -3.87
N PRO A 62 3.93 -5.56 -5.07
CA PRO A 62 3.42 -6.89 -5.39
C PRO A 62 4.52 -7.96 -5.43
N VAL A 63 5.72 -7.61 -5.92
CA VAL A 63 6.87 -8.53 -5.92
C VAL A 63 7.26 -8.90 -4.49
N PHE A 64 7.35 -7.90 -3.61
CA PHE A 64 7.64 -8.11 -2.19
C PHE A 64 6.55 -8.91 -1.48
N TYR A 65 5.28 -8.63 -1.79
CA TYR A 65 4.15 -9.39 -1.25
C TYR A 65 4.26 -10.88 -1.58
N VAL A 66 4.49 -11.22 -2.86
CA VAL A 66 4.67 -12.62 -3.29
C VAL A 66 5.89 -13.27 -2.65
N LEU A 67 6.99 -12.53 -2.48
CA LEU A 67 8.18 -13.01 -1.78
C LEU A 67 7.90 -13.33 -0.31
N LEU A 68 7.19 -12.46 0.39
CA LEU A 68 6.78 -12.66 1.79
C LEU A 68 5.79 -13.81 1.91
N GLU A 69 4.81 -13.93 1.00
CA GLU A 69 3.84 -15.02 0.97
C GLU A 69 4.53 -16.37 0.76
N ARG A 70 5.43 -16.48 -0.23
CA ARG A 70 6.22 -17.70 -0.47
C ARG A 70 7.10 -18.07 0.73
N THR A 71 7.67 -17.08 1.40
CA THR A 71 8.50 -17.31 2.60
C THR A 71 7.64 -17.76 3.78
N SER A 72 6.47 -17.14 3.96
CA SER A 72 5.47 -17.50 4.96
C SER A 72 4.95 -18.93 4.75
N GLU A 73 4.63 -19.32 3.51
CA GLU A 73 4.20 -20.68 3.17
C GLU A 73 5.30 -21.72 3.44
N ARG A 74 6.56 -21.42 3.09
CA ARG A 74 7.70 -22.29 3.42
C ARG A 74 7.91 -22.42 4.92
N LEU A 75 7.72 -21.33 5.67
CA LEU A 75 7.84 -21.33 7.12
C LEU A 75 6.68 -22.07 7.79
N ARG A 76 5.45 -21.94 7.27
CA ARG A 76 4.28 -22.72 7.69
C ARG A 76 4.43 -24.20 7.38
N ARG A 77 5.02 -24.58 6.24
CA ARG A 77 5.37 -25.99 5.95
C ARG A 77 6.38 -26.55 6.95
N ARG A 78 7.36 -25.75 7.39
CA ARG A 78 8.28 -26.16 8.46
C ARG A 78 7.59 -26.26 9.83
N LYS A 79 6.66 -25.35 10.14
CA LYS A 79 5.91 -25.35 11.41
C LYS A 79 4.78 -26.39 11.44
N GLY A 80 4.31 -26.85 10.28
CA GLY A 80 3.32 -27.92 10.14
C GLY A 80 3.89 -29.34 10.23
N SER A 81 5.19 -29.50 10.49
CA SER A 81 5.79 -30.80 10.82
C SER A 81 5.71 -31.14 12.31
N GLU A 82 5.09 -30.27 13.12
CA GLU A 82 4.83 -30.52 14.54
C GLU A 82 3.37 -30.17 14.88
N SER A 83 2.45 -31.03 14.44
CA SER A 83 1.18 -31.27 15.13
C SER A 83 0.75 -32.70 14.82
N PRO A 84 0.73 -33.59 15.83
CA PRO A 84 0.57 -35.02 15.62
C PRO A 84 -0.88 -35.37 15.29
N VAL A 85 -0.98 -36.45 14.52
CA VAL A 85 -2.13 -37.33 14.39
C VAL A 85 -2.67 -37.72 15.78
N SER A 86 -3.99 -37.56 15.99
CA SER A 86 -4.92 -38.36 16.83
C SER A 86 -6.11 -37.46 17.20
N ALA A 87 -7.40 -37.78 17.05
CA ALA A 87 -8.16 -39.01 16.85
C ALA A 87 -9.40 -38.61 15.99
N GLY A 88 -9.92 -39.39 15.06
CA GLY A 88 -10.51 -40.70 15.32
C GLY A 88 -11.94 -40.54 15.85
N GLU A 89 -12.91 -40.24 14.98
CA GLU A 89 -14.29 -40.73 15.19
C GLU A 89 -15.05 -40.88 13.86
N PRO A 90 -15.56 -42.09 13.55
CA PRO A 90 -16.35 -42.38 12.36
C PRO A 90 -17.87 -42.40 12.66
N GLY A 91 -18.67 -41.94 11.68
CA GLY A 91 -19.99 -42.50 11.43
C GLY A 91 -21.22 -41.64 11.77
N THR A 92 -22.27 -41.90 10.97
CA THR A 92 -23.69 -41.69 11.27
C THR A 92 -24.31 -40.33 10.93
N THR A 93 -24.82 -40.29 9.70
CA THR A 93 -26.19 -39.90 9.31
C THR A 93 -27.12 -39.46 10.45
N ARG A 94 -27.76 -38.30 10.32
CA ARG A 94 -29.01 -37.98 11.03
C ARG A 94 -29.98 -37.19 10.13
N PRO A 95 -31.30 -37.38 10.38
CA PRO A 95 -32.35 -37.48 9.36
C PRO A 95 -32.90 -36.15 8.84
#